data_AF-A0A8B7NH88-F1
#
_entry.id   AF-A0A8B7NH88-F1
#
_cell.length_a   1.000
_cell.length_b   1.000
_cell.length_c   1.000
_cell.angle_alpha   90.00
_cell.angle_beta   90.00
_cell.angle_gamma   90.00
#
_symmetry.space_group_name_H-M   'P 1'
#
loop_
_entity.id
_entity.type
_entity.pdbx_description
1 polymer ?
#
loop_
_entity_poly.entity_id
_entity_poly.type
_entity_poly.pdbx_seq_one_letter_code
_entity_poly.pdbx_strand_id
1 'polypeptide(L)'
;MVCSTDTHIDPKSFYDPDSPRPMRSFVGQYWYQASCTVLGFGVACLHNFIRKRPVFAGLPRHAAFTLIGFGAGTWINNFIKRRSAERDYFYYQYMCDHPEDFPLIERKKFKDVMKHWTPVR
;
A
#
# COMPACT_ATOMS: atom_id res chain seq x y z
N MET A 1 -19.94 -5.48 -4.93
CA MET A 1 -19.23 -6.50 -4.15
C MET A 1 -19.66 -7.84 -4.73
N VAL A 2 -18.87 -8.42 -5.64
CA VAL A 2 -19.21 -9.72 -6.23
C VAL A 2 -18.87 -10.77 -5.18
N CYS A 3 -19.89 -11.38 -4.58
CA CYS A 3 -19.67 -12.53 -3.70
C CYS A 3 -19.22 -13.70 -4.58
N SER A 4 -17.94 -14.08 -4.51
CA SER A 4 -17.44 -15.25 -5.23
C SER A 4 -18.23 -16.48 -4.78
N THR A 5 -18.84 -17.17 -5.75
CA THR A 5 -19.67 -18.37 -5.54
C THR A 5 -18.84 -19.65 -5.35
N ASP A 6 -17.52 -19.53 -5.33
CA ASP A 6 -16.60 -20.66 -5.33
C ASP A 6 -16.68 -21.42 -4.00
N THR A 7 -16.72 -22.75 -4.08
CA THR A 7 -16.79 -23.66 -2.93
C THR A 7 -15.42 -23.90 -2.29
N HIS A 8 -14.32 -23.63 -3.01
CA HIS A 8 -12.95 -23.80 -2.54
C HIS A 8 -12.17 -22.48 -2.64
N ILE A 9 -11.21 -22.28 -1.74
CA ILE A 9 -10.23 -21.20 -1.79
C ILE A 9 -9.00 -21.76 -2.48
N ASP A 10 -8.70 -21.17 -3.62
CA ASP A 10 -7.43 -21.39 -4.30
C ASP A 10 -6.40 -20.35 -3.81
N PRO A 11 -5.35 -20.75 -3.08
CA PRO A 11 -4.38 -19.81 -2.51
C PRO A 11 -3.60 -19.02 -3.57
N LYS A 12 -3.37 -19.57 -4.77
CA LYS A 12 -2.63 -18.85 -5.81
C LYS A 12 -3.39 -17.64 -6.35
N SER A 13 -4.73 -17.66 -6.28
CA SER A 13 -5.60 -16.58 -6.77
C SER A 13 -5.36 -15.24 -6.09
N PHE A 14 -4.80 -15.23 -4.87
CA PHE A 14 -4.48 -14.00 -4.14
C PHE A 14 -3.30 -13.22 -4.73
N TYR A 15 -2.40 -13.90 -5.43
CA TYR A 15 -1.16 -13.33 -5.97
C TYR A 15 -1.14 -13.26 -7.50
N ASP A 16 -2.22 -13.70 -8.15
CA ASP A 16 -2.35 -13.73 -9.60
C ASP A 16 -2.17 -12.33 -10.21
N PRO A 17 -1.23 -12.14 -11.17
CA PRO A 17 -1.02 -10.85 -11.83
C PRO A 17 -2.24 -10.38 -12.63
N ASP A 18 -3.06 -11.30 -13.14
CA ASP A 18 -4.23 -11.00 -13.97
C ASP A 18 -5.51 -10.78 -13.15
N SER A 19 -5.43 -10.96 -11.82
CA SER A 19 -6.57 -10.72 -10.94
C SER A 19 -7.02 -9.25 -10.98
N PRO A 20 -8.34 -8.98 -11.07
CA PRO A 20 -8.85 -7.61 -11.07
C PRO A 20 -8.61 -6.98 -9.69
N ARG A 21 -7.64 -6.07 -9.61
CA ARG A 21 -7.33 -5.37 -8.36
C ARG A 21 -8.39 -4.30 -8.08
N PRO A 22 -8.86 -4.16 -6.83
CA PRO A 22 -9.77 -3.08 -6.49
C PRO A 22 -9.07 -1.73 -6.73
N MET A 23 -9.82 -0.76 -7.27
CA MET A 23 -9.31 0.59 -7.47
C MET A 23 -8.84 1.16 -6.12
N ARG A 24 -7.60 1.63 -6.05
CA ARG A 24 -7.11 2.30 -4.84
C ARG A 24 -7.93 3.56 -4.59
N SER A 25 -8.24 3.81 -3.32
CA SER A 25 -8.84 5.08 -2.89
C SER A 25 -7.96 6.26 -3.31
N PHE A 26 -8.59 7.40 -3.62
CA PHE A 26 -7.90 8.65 -3.95
C PHE A 26 -6.82 9.01 -2.92
N VAL A 27 -7.11 8.83 -1.63
CA VAL A 27 -6.14 9.08 -0.55
C VAL A 27 -4.93 8.16 -0.71
N GLY A 28 -5.15 6.86 -0.91
CA GLY A 28 -4.06 5.88 -1.07
C GLY A 28 -3.25 6.06 -2.35
N GLN A 29 -3.81 6.63 -3.41
CA GLN A 29 -3.10 6.89 -4.66
C GLN A 29 -2.08 8.02 -4.53
N TYR A 30 -2.41 9.07 -3.76
CA TYR A 30 -1.59 10.28 -3.62
C TYR A 30 -0.89 10.40 -2.27
N TRP A 31 -1.07 9.44 -1.36
CA TRP A 31 -0.53 9.51 0.00
C TRP A 31 0.98 9.79 0.06
N TYR A 32 1.78 9.08 -0.73
CA TYR A 32 3.24 9.24 -0.73
C TYR A 32 3.68 10.58 -1.32
N GLN A 33 3.04 11.02 -2.41
CA GLN A 33 3.32 12.32 -3.01
C GLN A 33 2.92 13.45 -2.05
N ALA A 34 1.73 13.39 -1.45
CA ALA A 34 1.23 14.40 -0.53
C ALA A 34 2.10 14.49 0.73
N SER A 35 2.38 13.36 1.39
CA SER A 35 3.21 13.32 2.59
C SER A 35 4.62 13.84 2.34
N CYS A 36 5.29 13.41 1.26
CA CYS A 36 6.64 13.90 0.93
C CYS A 36 6.66 15.37 0.54
N THR A 37 5.60 15.88 -0.10
CA THR A 37 5.46 17.30 -0.44
C THR A 37 5.31 18.15 0.83
N VAL A 38 4.44 17.74 1.76
CA VAL A 38 4.27 18.41 3.06
C VAL A 38 5.56 18.37 3.88
N LEU A 39 6.27 17.23 3.87
CA LEU A 39 7.58 17.12 4.50
C LEU A 39 8.61 18.05 3.86
N GLY A 40 8.66 18.14 2.53
CA GLY A 40 9.54 19.06 1.81
C GLY A 40 9.30 20.53 2.20
N PHE A 41 8.04 20.95 2.25
CA PHE A 41 7.67 22.27 2.74
C PHE A 41 8.04 22.47 4.22
N GLY A 42 7.77 21.45 5.06
CA GLY A 42 8.13 21.43 6.47
C GLY A 42 9.65 21.58 6.70
N VAL A 43 10.48 20.95 5.87
CA VAL A 43 11.94 21.10 5.91
C VAL A 43 12.36 22.53 5.58
N ALA A 44 11.73 23.17 4.60
CA ALA A 44 12.01 24.58 4.29
C ALA A 44 11.63 25.51 5.45
N CYS A 45 10.49 25.27 6.10
CA CYS A 45 10.05 25.99 7.29
C CYS A 45 11.02 25.78 8.46
N LEU A 46 11.42 24.53 8.72
CA LEU A 46 12.36 24.17 9.78
C LEU A 46 13.73 24.80 9.55
N HIS A 47 14.22 24.81 8.32
CA HIS A 47 15.48 25.44 7.95
C HIS A 47 15.48 26.95 8.27
N ASN A 48 14.39 27.66 8.00
CA ASN A 48 14.27 29.09 8.34
C ASN A 48 14.17 29.31 9.85
N PHE A 49 13.43 28.44 10.56
CA PHE A 49 13.32 28.46 12.01
C PHE A 49 14.68 28.30 12.70
N ILE A 50 15.47 27.30 12.30
CA ILE A 50 16.84 27.05 12.83
C ILE A 50 17.75 28.27 12.63
N ARG A 51 17.60 28.98 11.50
CA ARG A 51 18.41 30.16 11.16
C ARG A 51 17.89 31.46 11.80
N LYS A 52 16.93 31.38 12.74
CA LYS A 52 16.27 32.52 13.39
C LYS A 52 15.69 33.51 12.38
N ARG A 53 15.21 33.01 11.24
CA ARG A 53 14.52 33.79 10.20
C ARG A 53 13.01 33.51 10.28
N PRO A 54 12.15 34.44 9.82
CA PRO A 54 10.72 34.20 9.76
C PRO A 54 10.43 32.94 8.95
N VAL A 55 9.48 32.12 9.41
CA VAL A 55 9.24 30.76 8.88
C VAL A 55 8.94 30.80 7.37
N PHE A 56 8.16 31.77 6.91
CA PHE A 56 7.74 31.93 5.51
C PHE A 56 8.70 32.80 4.66
N ALA A 57 9.89 33.14 5.19
CA ALA A 57 10.84 33.97 4.45
C ALA A 57 11.48 33.21 3.28
N GLY A 58 11.49 33.79 2.09
CA GLY A 58 12.12 33.21 0.90
C GLY A 58 11.23 32.22 0.16
N LEU A 59 10.15 32.73 -0.45
CA LEU A 59 9.18 31.96 -1.22
C LEU A 59 9.79 31.02 -2.29
N PRO A 60 10.83 31.42 -3.05
CA PRO A 60 11.46 30.53 -4.03
C PRO A 60 12.07 29.28 -3.40
N ARG A 61 12.57 29.38 -2.16
CA ARG A 61 13.14 28.25 -1.43
C ARG A 61 12.06 27.25 -1.03
N HIS A 62 10.92 27.73 -0.49
CA HIS A 62 9.79 26.85 -0.19
C HIS A 62 9.29 26.15 -1.45
N ALA A 63 9.14 26.89 -2.56
CA ALA A 63 8.75 26.31 -3.83
C ALA A 63 9.72 25.21 -4.30
N ALA A 64 11.04 25.46 -4.22
CA ALA A 64 12.06 24.48 -4.58
C ALA A 64 11.99 23.20 -3.74
N PHE A 65 11.94 23.32 -2.41
CA PHE A 65 11.86 22.15 -1.51
C PHE A 65 10.55 21.37 -1.66
N THR A 66 9.44 22.05 -1.89
CA THR A 66 8.14 21.41 -2.19
C THR A 66 8.20 20.59 -3.47
N LEU A 67 8.79 21.14 -4.56
CA LEU A 67 8.95 20.41 -5.83
C LEU A 67 9.86 19.18 -5.68
N ILE A 68 10.96 19.32 -4.94
CA ILE A 68 11.86 18.20 -4.63
C ILE A 68 11.11 17.13 -3.81
N GLY A 69 10.33 17.53 -2.82
CA GLY A 69 9.50 16.62 -2.02
C GLY A 69 8.48 15.85 -2.87
N PHE A 70 7.83 16.52 -3.82
CA PHE A 70 6.91 15.87 -4.76
C PHE A 70 7.63 14.84 -5.64
N GLY A 71 8.77 15.21 -6.23
CA GLY A 71 9.58 14.31 -7.05
C GLY A 71 10.11 13.10 -6.27
N ALA A 72 10.54 13.29 -5.02
CA ALA A 72 10.93 12.20 -4.14
C ALA A 72 9.74 11.28 -3.83
N GLY A 73 8.57 11.85 -3.55
CA GLY A 73 7.35 11.09 -3.28
C GLY A 73 6.88 10.23 -4.45
N THR A 74 6.99 10.72 -5.69
CA THR A 74 6.65 9.92 -6.88
C THR A 74 7.64 8.78 -7.09
N TRP A 75 8.94 9.03 -6.90
CA TRP A 75 9.97 8.00 -6.98
C TRP A 75 9.77 6.90 -5.94
N ILE A 76 9.53 7.28 -4.68
CA ILE A 76 9.27 6.33 -3.58
C ILE A 76 8.01 5.49 -3.87
N ASN A 77 6.92 6.12 -4.33
CA ASN A 77 5.70 5.40 -4.67
C ASN A 77 5.94 4.34 -5.76
N ASN A 78 6.69 4.69 -6.80
CA ASN A 78 7.03 3.76 -7.88
C ASN A 78 7.95 2.64 -7.40
N PHE A 79 8.93 2.96 -6.56
CA PHE A 79 9.82 1.96 -5.95
C PHE A 79 9.05 0.95 -5.10
N ILE A 80 8.15 1.41 -4.23
CA ILE A 80 7.32 0.56 -3.38
C ILE A 80 6.40 -0.31 -4.24
N LYS A 81 5.75 0.27 -5.26
CA LYS A 81 4.88 -0.48 -6.19
C LYS A 81 5.66 -1.60 -6.89
N ARG A 82 6.84 -1.28 -7.43
CA ARG A 82 7.69 -2.26 -8.11
C ARG A 82 8.11 -3.37 -7.16
N ARG A 83 8.61 -3.04 -5.98
CA ARG A 83 9.06 -4.02 -5.00
C ARG A 83 7.94 -4.93 -4.49
N SER A 84 6.75 -4.38 -4.26
CA SER A 84 5.58 -5.20 -3.91
C SER A 84 5.16 -6.11 -5.06
N ALA A 85 5.17 -5.61 -6.30
CA ALA A 85 4.83 -6.43 -7.47
C ALA A 85 5.83 -7.58 -7.69
N GLU A 86 7.13 -7.32 -7.55
CA GLU A 86 8.18 -8.35 -7.63
C GLU A 86 7.98 -9.45 -6.56
N ARG A 87 7.71 -9.04 -5.32
CA ARG A 87 7.46 -9.97 -4.22
C ARG A 87 6.20 -10.81 -4.45
N ASP A 88 5.11 -10.17 -4.86
CA ASP A 88 3.84 -10.86 -5.09
C ASP A 88 3.95 -11.82 -6.29
N TYR A 89 4.69 -11.45 -7.34
CA TYR A 89 5.00 -12.32 -8.48
C TYR A 89 5.81 -13.55 -8.05
N PHE A 90 6.83 -13.36 -7.20
CA PHE A 90 7.62 -14.47 -6.68
C PHE A 90 6.76 -15.48 -5.91
N TYR A 91 5.83 -15.00 -5.07
CA TYR A 91 4.92 -15.89 -4.34
C TYR A 91 3.97 -16.64 -5.27
N TYR A 92 3.41 -15.96 -6.28
CA TYR A 92 2.57 -16.61 -7.27
C TYR A 92 3.31 -17.73 -7.99
N GLN A 93 4.51 -17.44 -8.50
CA GLN A 93 5.33 -18.41 -9.20
C GLN A 93 5.68 -19.61 -8.31
N TYR A 94 6.05 -19.36 -7.05
CA TYR A 94 6.36 -20.43 -6.09
C TYR A 94 5.16 -21.36 -5.86
N MET A 95 3.95 -20.81 -5.75
CA MET A 95 2.72 -21.62 -5.62
C MET A 95 2.39 -22.41 -6.89
N CYS A 96 2.74 -21.89 -8.06
CA CYS A 96 2.59 -22.60 -9.33
C CYS A 96 3.58 -23.77 -9.44
N ASP A 97 4.81 -23.57 -8.99
CA ASP A 97 5.87 -24.58 -9.06
C ASP A 97 5.66 -25.70 -8.03
N HIS A 98 5.06 -25.39 -6.88
CA HIS A 98 4.82 -26.30 -5.75
C HIS A 98 3.33 -26.42 -5.37
N PRO A 99 2.45 -26.96 -6.24
CA PRO A 99 1.03 -27.10 -5.93
C PRO A 99 0.75 -28.05 -4.75
N GLU A 100 1.65 -28.99 -4.44
CA GLU A 100 1.52 -29.96 -3.34
C GLU A 100 1.51 -29.32 -1.95
N ASP A 101 2.26 -28.24 -1.77
CA ASP A 101 2.37 -27.53 -0.50
C ASP A 101 1.13 -26.66 -0.22
N PHE A 102 0.36 -26.35 -1.27
CA PHE A 102 -0.78 -25.44 -1.22
C PHE A 102 -2.08 -26.12 -1.68
N PRO A 103 -2.61 -27.09 -0.90
CA PRO A 103 -3.85 -27.76 -1.23
C PRO A 103 -5.03 -26.80 -1.25
N LEU A 104 -6.01 -27.08 -2.10
CA LEU A 104 -7.26 -26.31 -2.17
C LEU A 104 -8.05 -26.45 -0.87
N ILE A 105 -8.42 -25.32 -0.27
CA ILE A 105 -9.11 -25.29 1.03
C ILE A 105 -10.62 -25.17 0.81
N GLU A 106 -11.40 -26.09 1.36
CA GLU A 106 -12.86 -26.01 1.31
C GLU A 106 -13.40 -24.81 2.12
N ARG A 107 -14.26 -23.97 1.52
CA ARG A 107 -14.91 -22.85 2.19
C ARG A 107 -16.05 -23.34 3.08
N LYS A 108 -15.81 -23.43 4.38
CA LYS A 108 -16.87 -23.70 5.37
C LYS A 108 -17.66 -22.42 5.65
N LYS A 109 -19.00 -22.50 5.60
CA LYS A 109 -19.86 -21.36 5.96
C LYS A 109 -19.92 -21.22 7.48
N PHE A 110 -20.16 -20.01 7.98
CA PHE A 110 -20.28 -19.75 9.43
C PHE A 110 -21.38 -20.58 10.10
N LYS A 111 -22.43 -20.96 9.36
CA LYS A 111 -23.47 -21.88 9.86
C LYS A 111 -22.94 -23.29 10.20
N ASP A 112 -21.85 -23.70 9.55
CA ASP A 112 -21.26 -25.04 9.68
C ASP A 112 -20.10 -25.05 10.69
N VAL A 113 -19.68 -23.87 11.18
CA VAL A 113 -18.54 -23.70 12.12
C VAL A 113 -18.99 -22.97 13.37
N MET A 114 -19.20 -23.71 14.47
CA MET A 114 -19.46 -23.12 15.79
C MET A 114 -18.14 -22.76 16.48
N LYS A 115 -17.84 -21.47 16.54
CA LYS A 115 -16.74 -20.95 17.37
C LYS A 115 -17.22 -20.73 18.80
N HIS A 116 -16.32 -20.96 19.76
CA HIS A 116 -16.60 -20.59 21.14
C HIS A 116 -16.80 -19.07 21.24
N TRP A 117 -17.93 -18.65 21.81
CA TRP A 117 -18.23 -17.24 22.05
C TRP A 117 -17.79 -16.84 23.46
N THR A 118 -16.84 -15.91 23.53
CA THR A 118 -16.37 -15.34 24.79
C THR A 118 -17.01 -13.97 24.99
N PRO A 119 -17.93 -13.80 25.97
CA PRO A 119 -18.55 -12.51 26.24
C PRO A 119 -17.52 -11.52 26.79
N VAL A 120 -17.59 -10.28 26.34
CA VAL A 120 -16.91 -9.16 27.01
C VAL A 120 -17.75 -8.80 28.23
N ARG A 121 -17.17 -8.92 29.43
CA ARG A 121 -17.81 -8.57 30.70
C ARG A 121 -17.10 -7.38 31.31
#